data_AF-A0A7C6UVF3-F1
#
_entry.id   AF-A0A7C6UVF3-F1
#
_cell.length_a   1.000
_cell.length_b   1.000
_cell.length_c   1.000
_cell.angle_alpha   90.00
_cell.angle_beta   90.00
_cell.angle_gamma   90.00
#
_symmetry.space_group_name_H-M   'P 1'
#
loop_
_entity.id
_entity.type
_entity.pdbx_description
1 polymer ?
#
loop_
_entity_poly.entity_id
_entity_poly.type
_entity_poly.pdbx_seq_one_letter_code
_entity_poly.pdbx_strand_id
1 'polypeptide(L)'
;MAASRITKRLSAVITSVLILLMAGICFILLSCSPRQSAVQMEAEGALLIPSQEKETRLRAYCPEIALTLTWQEGERGSAAVVVENIAAESAEVKVTPAAGQQEASCTVEQVSPTVLRLKVKGSGTQRLELKPASADKGMPFQFAVVGDCQGRIDVLSKIIEEVNKSDADFLICVGDLVASGSDEEYKAFQEAMQKLNCPYYTIPGNHDVKGNGIDYYRKYLGPEYYSFVYRGSRFFLLNSSSMGMDAEQLAWLQEKLKEGEQPAYIFLHVPPVDPRGGDHAFLDSDQAQAFIKLVAAPTSPVKGIFTGHIHMFYQGQIEGVDFVISGGGGASLYASADQGGYYHFALCRVATDGLQVEPEKIEAPARSDELVVNGKKGDVILSQSELDKMAVLEGELAFENQFGNFKGKGVYRAVPIRDLVEKVGGMEPGDTLMVYALDGYSQIFAYENVYPESCGWTKRQGEMALAIEYNDTTVPEWNDGYRIAFFPEDGVYDNEDCSLTSAPGQGWHLYQSAGARWVRNVIRLEVVPCQNQD
;
A
#
# COMPACT_ATOMS: atom_id res chain seq x y z
N MET A 1 -72.35 -10.18 -15.49
CA MET A 1 -72.09 -9.37 -16.70
C MET A 1 -71.14 -8.24 -16.34
N ALA A 2 -70.06 -8.13 -17.11
CA ALA A 2 -69.18 -6.97 -17.25
C ALA A 2 -68.38 -6.49 -16.04
N ALA A 3 -67.51 -7.37 -15.53
CA ALA A 3 -66.14 -6.97 -15.21
C ALA A 3 -65.25 -7.25 -16.43
N SER A 4 -64.23 -6.42 -16.63
CA SER A 4 -63.23 -6.44 -17.72
C SER A 4 -63.57 -5.62 -18.97
N ARG A 5 -62.51 -4.92 -19.42
CA ARG A 5 -62.36 -4.13 -20.65
C ARG A 5 -62.85 -2.68 -20.52
N ILE A 6 -61.94 -1.79 -20.13
CA ILE A 6 -61.48 -0.61 -20.89
C ILE A 6 -60.55 0.19 -19.95
N THR A 7 -59.35 -0.32 -19.70
CA THR A 7 -58.18 0.42 -19.15
C THR A 7 -56.92 -0.44 -19.29
N LYS A 8 -56.71 -0.99 -20.49
CA LYS A 8 -55.43 -1.57 -20.93
C LYS A 8 -55.26 -1.23 -22.40
N ARG A 9 -54.93 0.03 -22.70
CA ARG A 9 -54.43 0.46 -24.02
C ARG A 9 -53.81 1.87 -24.08
N LEU A 10 -53.43 2.46 -22.94
CA LEU A 10 -52.72 3.75 -22.90
C LEU A 10 -51.33 3.71 -22.21
N SER A 11 -50.80 2.52 -21.87
CA SER A 11 -49.48 2.37 -21.23
C SER A 11 -48.45 1.61 -22.09
N ALA A 12 -48.69 1.45 -23.40
CA ALA A 12 -47.82 0.67 -24.28
C ALA A 12 -47.41 1.38 -25.58
N VAL A 13 -47.63 2.71 -25.68
CA VAL A 13 -47.27 3.49 -26.88
C VAL A 13 -46.34 4.68 -26.55
N ILE A 14 -46.07 4.96 -25.26
CA ILE A 14 -45.14 6.02 -24.84
C ILE A 14 -43.73 5.49 -24.50
N THR A 15 -43.56 4.18 -24.33
CA THR A 15 -42.24 3.57 -24.05
C THR A 15 -41.44 3.19 -25.31
N SER A 16 -42.02 3.35 -26.51
CA SER A 16 -41.38 2.94 -27.77
C SER A 16 -40.95 4.11 -28.67
N VAL A 17 -41.11 5.35 -28.22
CA VAL A 17 -40.68 6.56 -28.96
C VAL A 17 -39.49 7.26 -28.28
N LEU A 18 -39.16 6.90 -27.03
CA LEU A 18 -37.97 7.42 -26.34
C LEU A 18 -36.70 6.57 -26.51
N ILE A 19 -36.82 5.37 -27.09
CA ILE A 19 -35.68 4.44 -27.30
C ILE A 19 -35.08 4.60 -28.71
N LEU A 20 -35.75 5.33 -29.62
CA LEU A 20 -35.26 5.59 -30.98
C LEU A 20 -34.68 7.00 -31.19
N LEU A 21 -34.57 7.80 -30.13
CA LEU A 21 -33.91 9.12 -30.15
C LEU A 21 -32.47 9.11 -29.60
N MET A 22 -31.97 7.95 -29.15
CA MET A 22 -30.57 7.75 -28.71
C MET A 22 -29.70 7.01 -29.75
N ALA A 23 -30.24 6.78 -30.95
CA ALA A 23 -29.54 6.13 -32.05
C ALA A 23 -29.75 6.92 -33.35
N GLY A 24 -28.88 7.89 -33.61
CA GLY A 24 -28.76 8.49 -34.95
C GLY A 24 -28.90 10.01 -35.01
N ILE A 25 -27.95 10.74 -34.44
CA ILE A 25 -27.44 11.96 -35.09
C ILE A 25 -25.92 11.84 -35.17
N CYS A 26 -25.47 11.85 -36.40
CA CYS A 26 -24.10 11.73 -36.82
C CYS A 26 -23.54 13.14 -37.11
N PHE A 27 -22.23 13.28 -36.86
CA PHE A 27 -21.27 14.08 -37.63
C PHE A 27 -20.97 15.57 -37.30
N ILE A 28 -19.66 15.75 -37.06
CA ILE A 28 -18.76 16.89 -37.35
C ILE A 28 -18.61 17.95 -36.25
N LEU A 29 -17.59 17.74 -35.40
CA LEU A 29 -16.58 18.77 -35.18
C LEU A 29 -15.20 18.11 -35.25
N LEU A 30 -14.38 18.62 -36.17
CA LEU A 30 -12.99 18.24 -36.34
C LEU A 30 -12.20 18.56 -35.07
N SER A 31 -11.61 17.54 -34.46
CA SER A 31 -10.30 17.68 -33.83
C SER A 31 -9.42 16.59 -34.41
N CYS A 32 -8.35 17.00 -35.09
CA CYS A 32 -7.26 16.12 -35.48
C CYS A 32 -6.65 15.55 -34.20
N SER A 33 -7.21 14.44 -33.73
CA SER A 33 -6.61 13.61 -32.69
C SER A 33 -5.49 12.81 -33.37
N PRO A 34 -4.26 12.81 -32.85
CA PRO A 34 -3.22 11.93 -33.40
C PRO A 34 -3.72 10.49 -33.25
N ARG A 35 -3.80 9.74 -34.37
CA ARG A 35 -4.18 8.30 -34.42
C ARG A 35 -3.54 7.56 -33.24
N GLN A 36 -4.35 7.24 -32.23
CA GLN A 36 -4.01 6.32 -31.16
C GLN A 36 -3.83 4.94 -31.81
N SER A 37 -2.74 4.22 -31.49
CA SER A 37 -2.34 3.00 -32.18
C SER A 37 -3.43 1.93 -32.16
N ALA A 38 -3.77 1.39 -33.34
CA ALA A 38 -4.84 0.43 -33.60
C ALA A 38 -4.58 -1.02 -33.09
N VAL A 39 -3.86 -1.16 -31.97
CA VAL A 39 -3.48 -2.46 -31.39
C VAL A 39 -4.19 -2.65 -30.07
N GLN A 40 -5.05 -3.67 -29.98
CA GLN A 40 -5.63 -4.13 -28.73
C GLN A 40 -4.62 -4.96 -27.95
N MET A 41 -4.61 -4.81 -26.63
CA MET A 41 -3.67 -5.50 -25.75
C MET A 41 -4.40 -6.09 -24.55
N GLU A 42 -4.11 -7.36 -24.27
CA GLU A 42 -4.50 -8.06 -23.06
C GLU A 42 -3.24 -8.56 -22.37
N ALA A 43 -3.24 -8.56 -21.03
CA ALA A 43 -2.08 -8.95 -20.23
C ALA A 43 -2.49 -9.96 -19.14
N GLU A 44 -1.68 -11.01 -19.00
CA GLU A 44 -1.74 -12.00 -17.93
C GLU A 44 -0.48 -11.83 -17.06
N GLY A 45 -0.64 -11.79 -15.74
CA GLY A 45 0.50 -11.57 -14.82
C GLY A 45 0.98 -10.12 -14.74
N ALA A 46 0.33 -9.18 -15.44
CA ALA A 46 0.64 -7.75 -15.41
C ALA A 46 -0.63 -6.86 -15.44
N LEU A 47 -0.52 -5.67 -14.86
CA LEU A 47 -1.53 -4.61 -14.92
C LEU A 47 -1.19 -3.61 -16.02
N LEU A 48 -2.20 -3.12 -16.75
CA LEU A 48 -2.05 -1.93 -17.59
C LEU A 48 -2.06 -0.68 -16.72
N ILE A 49 -1.00 0.12 -16.80
CA ILE A 49 -0.88 1.37 -16.06
C ILE A 49 -1.24 2.55 -16.98
N PRO A 50 -2.09 3.50 -16.52
CA PRO A 50 -2.35 4.73 -17.27
C PRO A 50 -1.05 5.47 -17.61
N SER A 51 -0.86 5.78 -18.89
CA SER A 51 0.29 6.52 -19.39
C SER A 51 -0.19 7.73 -20.21
N GLN A 52 0.43 8.88 -20.02
CA GLN A 52 0.23 10.05 -20.89
C GLN A 52 1.12 10.00 -22.14
N GLU A 53 2.01 9.01 -22.22
CA GLU A 53 2.90 8.81 -23.35
C GLU A 53 2.24 7.99 -24.46
N LYS A 54 2.87 7.96 -25.64
CA LYS A 54 2.41 7.15 -26.78
C LYS A 54 2.67 5.64 -26.60
N GLU A 55 3.38 5.25 -25.54
CA GLU A 55 3.73 3.86 -25.24
C GLU A 55 2.76 3.28 -24.21
N THR A 56 2.39 2.01 -24.38
CA THR A 56 1.60 1.28 -23.37
C THR A 56 2.52 0.86 -22.24
N ARG A 57 2.12 1.13 -20.99
CA ARG A 57 2.89 0.74 -19.80
C ARG A 57 2.18 -0.39 -19.07
N LEU A 58 2.96 -1.36 -18.63
CA LEU A 58 2.53 -2.51 -17.88
C LEU A 58 3.39 -2.65 -16.63
N ARG A 59 2.81 -3.11 -15.53
CA ARG A 59 3.55 -3.55 -14.35
C ARG A 59 3.26 -5.01 -14.07
N ALA A 60 4.30 -5.83 -14.10
CA ALA A 60 4.19 -7.24 -13.76
C ALA A 60 3.92 -7.42 -12.26
N TYR A 61 2.94 -8.25 -11.90
CA TYR A 61 2.74 -8.76 -10.54
C TYR A 61 3.11 -10.24 -10.41
N CYS A 62 3.54 -10.88 -11.50
CA CYS A 62 4.13 -12.21 -11.53
C CYS A 62 5.52 -12.16 -12.18
N PRO A 63 6.42 -13.11 -11.89
CA PRO A 63 7.71 -13.22 -12.58
C PRO A 63 7.54 -13.55 -14.06
N GLU A 64 6.51 -14.30 -14.42
CA GLU A 64 6.17 -14.62 -15.81
C GLU A 64 4.90 -13.89 -16.20
N ILE A 65 4.93 -13.24 -17.37
CA ILE A 65 3.78 -12.52 -17.91
C ILE A 65 3.55 -12.91 -19.37
N ALA A 66 2.31 -12.77 -19.82
CA ALA A 66 1.96 -12.93 -21.22
C ALA A 66 1.16 -11.74 -21.73
N LEU A 67 1.49 -11.29 -22.94
CA LEU A 67 0.80 -10.19 -23.63
C LEU A 67 0.20 -10.71 -24.93
N THR A 68 -1.09 -10.47 -25.13
CA THR A 68 -1.74 -10.74 -26.41
C THR A 68 -1.96 -9.41 -27.13
N LEU A 69 -1.27 -9.23 -28.26
CA LEU A 69 -1.40 -8.06 -29.13
C LEU A 69 -2.23 -8.41 -30.35
N THR A 70 -3.31 -7.66 -30.57
CA THR A 70 -4.20 -7.85 -31.73
C THR A 70 -4.30 -6.57 -32.55
N TRP A 71 -3.79 -6.61 -33.76
CA TRP A 71 -3.97 -5.56 -34.77
C TRP A 71 -5.30 -5.76 -35.50
N GLN A 72 -5.93 -4.67 -35.94
CA GLN A 72 -7.14 -4.78 -36.78
C GLN A 72 -6.88 -5.56 -38.07
N GLU A 73 -7.93 -6.20 -38.59
CA GLU A 73 -7.83 -7.08 -39.75
C GLU A 73 -7.27 -6.34 -40.97
N GLY A 74 -6.26 -6.93 -41.62
CA GLY A 74 -5.57 -6.33 -42.76
C GLY A 74 -4.58 -5.21 -42.42
N GLU A 75 -4.47 -4.80 -41.15
CA GLU A 75 -3.49 -3.81 -40.71
C GLU A 75 -2.16 -4.43 -40.27
N ARG A 76 -1.07 -3.71 -40.55
CA ARG A 76 0.26 -3.97 -40.01
C ARG A 76 0.72 -2.73 -39.26
N GLY A 77 1.28 -2.91 -38.07
CA GLY A 77 1.65 -1.77 -37.23
C GLY A 77 2.84 -2.03 -36.32
N SER A 78 3.18 -1.01 -35.54
CA SER A 78 4.15 -1.08 -34.45
C SER A 78 3.44 -0.80 -33.13
N ALA A 79 3.71 -1.59 -32.12
CA ALA A 79 3.36 -1.32 -30.72
C ALA A 79 4.64 -1.06 -29.93
N ALA A 80 4.62 -0.05 -29.06
CA ALA A 80 5.67 0.22 -28.09
C ALA A 80 5.11 -0.08 -26.70
N VAL A 81 5.78 -0.96 -25.97
CA VAL A 81 5.31 -1.48 -24.68
C VAL A 81 6.44 -1.38 -23.67
N VAL A 82 6.21 -0.71 -22.55
CA VAL A 82 7.13 -0.70 -21.41
C VAL A 82 6.59 -1.67 -20.37
N VAL A 83 7.41 -2.62 -19.96
CA VAL A 83 7.11 -3.61 -18.93
C VAL A 83 7.97 -3.30 -17.72
N GLU A 84 7.33 -2.93 -16.63
CA GLU A 84 7.94 -2.65 -15.33
C GLU A 84 7.83 -3.85 -14.40
N ASN A 85 8.71 -3.88 -13.40
CA ASN A 85 8.76 -4.90 -12.35
C ASN A 85 9.00 -6.33 -12.88
N ILE A 86 9.88 -6.46 -13.88
CA ILE A 86 10.29 -7.74 -14.47
C ILE A 86 11.81 -7.89 -14.34
N ALA A 87 12.35 -9.10 -14.19
CA ALA A 87 13.79 -9.32 -14.07
C ALA A 87 14.51 -9.09 -15.41
N ALA A 88 14.68 -7.82 -15.81
CA ALA A 88 14.97 -7.38 -17.16
C ALA A 88 16.29 -7.92 -17.72
N GLU A 89 17.33 -7.99 -16.88
CA GLU A 89 18.65 -8.53 -17.25
C GLU A 89 18.61 -9.99 -17.72
N SER A 90 17.69 -10.77 -17.17
CA SER A 90 17.57 -12.20 -17.43
C SER A 90 16.33 -12.55 -18.25
N ALA A 91 15.51 -11.58 -18.63
CA ALA A 91 14.22 -11.85 -19.26
C ALA A 91 14.38 -12.39 -20.69
N GLU A 92 13.72 -13.51 -20.95
CA GLU A 92 13.53 -14.05 -22.30
C GLU A 92 12.16 -13.64 -22.82
N VAL A 93 12.12 -13.20 -24.08
CA VAL A 93 10.87 -12.82 -24.76
C VAL A 93 10.65 -13.77 -25.92
N LYS A 94 9.55 -14.51 -25.88
CA LYS A 94 9.12 -15.40 -26.96
C LYS A 94 7.87 -14.84 -27.63
N VAL A 95 7.89 -14.74 -28.95
CA VAL A 95 6.73 -14.31 -29.75
C VAL A 95 6.13 -15.53 -30.42
N THR A 96 4.82 -15.71 -30.29
CA THR A 96 4.07 -16.80 -30.94
C THR A 96 2.88 -16.21 -31.70
N PRO A 97 2.82 -16.35 -33.04
CA PRO A 97 1.67 -15.88 -33.81
C PRO A 97 0.46 -16.81 -33.61
N ALA A 98 -0.75 -16.28 -33.80
CA ALA A 98 -1.93 -17.13 -33.96
C ALA A 98 -1.79 -18.05 -35.20
N ALA A 99 -2.48 -19.19 -35.17
CA ALA A 99 -2.37 -20.21 -36.22
C ALA A 99 -2.57 -19.62 -37.63
N GLY A 100 -1.61 -19.90 -38.53
CA GLY A 100 -1.64 -19.42 -39.91
C GLY A 100 -1.16 -17.98 -40.12
N GLN A 101 -0.68 -17.30 -39.07
CA GLN A 101 -0.13 -15.94 -39.17
C GLN A 101 1.40 -15.94 -39.09
N GLN A 102 2.01 -14.87 -39.58
CA GLN A 102 3.46 -14.67 -39.48
C GLN A 102 3.83 -14.11 -38.11
N GLU A 103 4.92 -14.61 -37.54
CA GLU A 103 5.49 -14.11 -36.29
C GLU A 103 5.91 -12.64 -36.40
N ALA A 104 5.50 -11.84 -35.42
CA ALA A 104 5.91 -10.44 -35.32
C ALA A 104 7.38 -10.30 -34.92
N SER A 105 8.07 -9.30 -35.47
CA SER A 105 9.41 -8.96 -34.98
C SER A 105 9.30 -8.20 -33.66
N CYS A 106 10.05 -8.60 -32.64
CA CYS A 106 10.14 -7.89 -31.37
C CYS A 106 11.59 -7.46 -31.11
N THR A 107 11.82 -6.18 -30.83
CA THR A 107 13.11 -5.71 -30.29
C THR A 107 12.94 -5.40 -28.81
N VAL A 108 13.88 -5.88 -28.00
CA VAL A 108 13.89 -5.72 -26.55
C VAL A 108 15.03 -4.77 -26.16
N GLU A 109 14.70 -3.74 -25.39
CA GLU A 109 15.65 -2.79 -24.81
C GLU A 109 15.53 -2.89 -23.27
N GLN A 110 16.66 -3.10 -22.59
CA GLN A 110 16.72 -2.98 -21.13
C GLN A 110 16.85 -1.50 -20.76
N VAL A 111 15.87 -0.98 -20.00
CA VAL A 111 15.85 0.42 -19.54
C VAL A 111 16.49 0.55 -18.14
N SER A 112 16.22 -0.43 -17.27
CA SER A 112 16.82 -0.59 -15.94
C SER A 112 16.86 -2.08 -15.59
N PRO A 113 17.42 -2.49 -14.43
CA PRO A 113 17.38 -3.89 -14.01
C PRO A 113 15.97 -4.48 -13.91
N THR A 114 14.94 -3.64 -13.73
CA THR A 114 13.55 -4.04 -13.52
C THR A 114 12.57 -3.59 -14.62
N VAL A 115 13.07 -2.95 -15.68
CA VAL A 115 12.24 -2.36 -16.75
C VAL A 115 12.75 -2.73 -18.14
N LEU A 116 11.83 -3.24 -18.97
CA LEU A 116 12.05 -3.51 -20.39
C LEU A 116 11.19 -2.59 -21.25
N ARG A 117 11.74 -2.14 -22.38
CA ARG A 117 10.97 -1.56 -23.48
C ARG A 117 10.97 -2.52 -24.66
N LEU A 118 9.78 -2.89 -25.11
CA LEU A 118 9.52 -3.72 -26.27
C LEU A 118 9.02 -2.88 -27.43
N LYS A 119 9.53 -3.15 -28.63
CA LYS A 119 8.96 -2.63 -29.87
C LYS A 119 8.57 -3.80 -30.77
N VAL A 120 7.27 -4.01 -30.89
CA VAL A 120 6.69 -5.12 -31.64
C VAL A 120 6.16 -4.62 -32.96
N LYS A 121 6.61 -5.20 -34.07
CA LYS A 121 6.09 -4.90 -35.42
C LYS A 121 5.46 -6.14 -36.00
N GLY A 122 4.15 -6.10 -36.19
CA GLY A 122 3.37 -7.28 -36.54
C GLY A 122 2.01 -6.93 -37.15
N SER A 123 1.19 -7.97 -37.27
CA SER A 123 -0.19 -7.95 -37.76
C SER A 123 -0.93 -9.14 -37.14
N GLY A 124 -2.26 -9.15 -37.20
CA GLY A 124 -3.06 -10.23 -36.65
C GLY A 124 -2.97 -10.29 -35.12
N THR A 125 -2.92 -11.49 -34.55
CA THR A 125 -2.83 -11.73 -33.11
C THR A 125 -1.50 -12.40 -32.78
N GLN A 126 -0.78 -11.83 -31.83
CA GLN A 126 0.55 -12.27 -31.41
C GLN A 126 0.58 -12.41 -29.90
N ARG A 127 1.05 -13.56 -29.39
CA ARG A 127 1.28 -13.78 -27.96
C ARG A 127 2.75 -13.59 -27.66
N LEU A 128 3.08 -12.70 -26.74
CA LEU A 128 4.42 -12.46 -26.22
C LEU A 128 4.49 -13.05 -24.81
N GLU A 129 5.37 -14.01 -24.60
CA GLU A 129 5.64 -14.62 -23.29
C GLU A 129 6.96 -14.05 -22.77
N LEU A 130 6.94 -13.42 -21.60
CA LEU A 130 8.12 -12.87 -20.93
C LEU A 130 8.36 -13.66 -19.65
N LYS A 131 9.55 -14.24 -19.50
CA LYS A 131 9.94 -14.97 -18.29
C LYS A 131 11.43 -14.78 -17.96
N PRO A 132 11.85 -14.86 -16.69
CA PRO A 132 13.26 -14.94 -16.34
C PRO A 132 13.89 -16.20 -16.94
N ALA A 133 15.07 -16.09 -17.56
CA ALA A 133 15.83 -17.23 -18.10
C ALA A 133 16.16 -18.29 -17.03
N SER A 134 16.09 -17.90 -15.76
CA SER A 134 16.28 -18.77 -14.62
C SER A 134 15.03 -19.50 -14.17
N ALA A 135 13.82 -19.12 -14.63
CA ALA A 135 12.55 -19.66 -14.14
C ALA A 135 12.43 -21.19 -14.31
N ASP A 136 13.07 -21.76 -15.33
CA ASP A 136 13.08 -23.21 -15.60
C ASP A 136 14.27 -23.95 -14.96
N LYS A 137 15.22 -23.24 -14.34
CA LYS A 137 16.47 -23.84 -13.81
C LYS A 137 16.30 -24.60 -12.50
N GLY A 138 15.10 -24.63 -11.93
CA GLY A 138 14.84 -25.23 -10.62
C GLY A 138 15.66 -24.57 -9.50
N MET A 139 15.89 -25.31 -8.43
CA MET A 139 16.69 -24.88 -7.27
C MET A 139 18.22 -24.92 -7.57
N PRO A 140 19.05 -24.11 -6.89
CA PRO A 140 18.71 -23.18 -5.81
C PRO A 140 18.30 -21.80 -6.32
N PHE A 141 17.60 -21.06 -5.46
CA PHE A 141 17.26 -19.65 -5.66
C PHE A 141 16.99 -18.99 -4.31
N GLN A 142 16.85 -17.67 -4.31
CA GLN A 142 16.60 -16.94 -3.07
C GLN A 142 15.70 -15.73 -3.28
N PHE A 143 14.91 -15.42 -2.27
CA PHE A 143 14.01 -14.28 -2.26
C PHE A 143 14.10 -13.55 -0.93
N ALA A 144 13.87 -12.25 -0.96
CA ALA A 144 13.76 -11.44 0.26
C ALA A 144 12.29 -11.31 0.67
N VAL A 145 12.02 -11.19 1.96
CA VAL A 145 10.69 -10.92 2.52
C VAL A 145 10.77 -9.73 3.46
N VAL A 146 9.81 -8.82 3.36
CA VAL A 146 9.68 -7.67 4.27
C VAL A 146 8.19 -7.34 4.45
N GLY A 147 7.75 -6.99 5.65
CA GLY A 147 6.40 -6.50 5.92
C GLY A 147 6.47 -5.19 6.69
N ASP A 148 5.35 -4.50 6.76
CA ASP A 148 5.18 -3.37 7.69
C ASP A 148 6.18 -2.23 7.39
N CYS A 149 6.23 -1.85 6.10
CA CYS A 149 7.12 -0.82 5.57
C CYS A 149 6.61 0.61 5.85
N GLN A 150 5.33 0.75 6.17
CA GLN A 150 4.75 2.00 6.63
C GLN A 150 5.48 2.47 7.89
N GLY A 151 5.73 3.76 8.04
CA GLY A 151 6.43 4.28 9.23
C GLY A 151 7.71 5.03 8.90
N ARG A 152 8.54 4.44 8.04
CA ARG A 152 9.92 4.88 7.86
C ARG A 152 10.41 4.57 6.44
N ILE A 153 10.12 5.46 5.50
CA ILE A 153 10.54 5.27 4.10
C ILE A 153 12.08 5.29 3.94
N ASP A 154 12.77 5.90 4.89
CA ASP A 154 14.23 5.92 5.02
C ASP A 154 14.78 4.56 5.46
N VAL A 155 14.09 3.84 6.35
CA VAL A 155 14.38 2.43 6.67
C VAL A 155 14.12 1.55 5.46
N LEU A 156 12.98 1.71 4.78
CA LEU A 156 12.69 0.99 3.53
C LEU A 156 13.79 1.24 2.48
N SER A 157 14.26 2.48 2.35
CA SER A 157 15.35 2.82 1.43
C SER A 157 16.65 2.05 1.78
N LYS A 158 16.96 1.89 3.08
CA LYS A 158 18.09 1.06 3.52
C LYS A 158 17.88 -0.43 3.28
N ILE A 159 16.66 -0.93 3.48
CA ILE A 159 16.31 -2.31 3.11
C ILE A 159 16.54 -2.52 1.62
N ILE A 160 16.10 -1.61 0.75
CA ILE A 160 16.31 -1.69 -0.70
C ILE A 160 17.80 -1.71 -1.05
N GLU A 161 18.62 -0.86 -0.41
CA GLU A 161 20.07 -0.86 -0.59
C GLU A 161 20.71 -2.21 -0.25
N GLU A 162 20.29 -2.86 0.83
CA GLU A 162 20.84 -4.16 1.25
C GLU A 162 20.26 -5.33 0.43
N VAL A 163 18.99 -5.29 0.03
CA VAL A 163 18.39 -6.27 -0.90
C VAL A 163 19.12 -6.25 -2.24
N ASN A 164 19.50 -5.07 -2.72
CA ASN A 164 20.29 -4.93 -3.96
C ASN A 164 21.69 -5.57 -3.86
N LYS A 165 22.19 -5.90 -2.66
CA LYS A 165 23.47 -6.57 -2.42
C LYS A 165 23.32 -8.05 -2.06
N SER A 166 22.10 -8.55 -1.88
CA SER A 166 21.84 -9.88 -1.32
C SER A 166 21.71 -10.99 -2.37
N ASP A 167 21.86 -10.67 -3.66
CA ASP A 167 21.60 -11.56 -4.81
C ASP A 167 20.16 -12.11 -4.85
N ALA A 168 19.19 -11.48 -4.17
CA ALA A 168 17.80 -11.92 -4.18
C ALA A 168 17.21 -11.89 -5.60
N ASP A 169 16.56 -12.98 -6.02
CA ASP A 169 15.91 -13.06 -7.34
C ASP A 169 14.69 -12.11 -7.40
N PHE A 170 14.03 -11.88 -6.26
CA PHE A 170 12.94 -10.93 -6.06
C PHE A 170 12.69 -10.65 -4.57
N LEU A 171 11.92 -9.59 -4.29
CA LEU A 171 11.42 -9.23 -2.96
C LEU A 171 9.92 -9.51 -2.85
N ILE A 172 9.45 -10.00 -1.71
CA ILE A 172 8.02 -10.07 -1.38
C ILE A 172 7.71 -9.12 -0.22
N CYS A 173 6.80 -8.18 -0.45
CA CYS A 173 6.28 -7.31 0.59
C CYS A 173 4.96 -7.88 1.17
N VAL A 174 4.98 -8.32 2.43
CA VAL A 174 3.86 -9.03 3.08
C VAL A 174 2.84 -8.08 3.73
N GLY A 175 2.50 -6.98 3.05
CA GLY A 175 1.48 -6.03 3.46
C GLY A 175 1.93 -4.95 4.42
N ASP A 176 1.02 -4.02 4.66
CA ASP A 176 1.25 -2.74 5.34
C ASP A 176 2.37 -1.95 4.67
N LEU A 177 2.16 -1.70 3.38
CA LEU A 177 3.05 -0.93 2.52
C LEU A 177 2.93 0.56 2.81
N VAL A 178 1.71 1.01 3.10
CA VAL A 178 1.35 2.41 3.36
C VAL A 178 0.60 2.55 4.70
N ALA A 179 0.59 3.74 5.30
CA ALA A 179 0.08 3.93 6.66
C ALA A 179 -1.44 4.10 6.71
N SER A 180 -2.03 4.73 5.69
CA SER A 180 -3.43 5.16 5.68
C SER A 180 -4.20 4.80 4.42
N GLY A 181 -3.53 4.21 3.43
CA GLY A 181 -4.16 3.80 2.18
C GLY A 181 -4.43 4.98 1.22
N SER A 182 -3.68 6.08 1.33
CA SER A 182 -3.86 7.25 0.44
C SER A 182 -3.18 7.07 -0.91
N ASP A 183 -3.66 7.78 -1.95
CA ASP A 183 -3.09 7.75 -3.31
C ASP A 183 -1.62 8.21 -3.31
N GLU A 184 -1.31 9.23 -2.51
CA GLU A 184 0.01 9.83 -2.36
C GLU A 184 1.00 8.87 -1.70
N GLU A 185 0.59 8.14 -0.65
CA GLU A 185 1.43 7.16 0.01
C GLU A 185 1.79 6.01 -0.95
N TYR A 186 0.84 5.52 -1.75
CA TYR A 186 1.12 4.47 -2.74
C TYR A 186 2.10 4.94 -3.81
N LYS A 187 1.99 6.20 -4.27
CA LYS A 187 2.96 6.78 -5.22
C LYS A 187 4.35 6.89 -4.59
N ALA A 188 4.44 7.36 -3.35
CA ALA A 188 5.71 7.47 -2.64
C ALA A 188 6.36 6.09 -2.41
N PHE A 189 5.55 5.08 -2.05
CA PHE A 189 6.01 3.69 -1.96
C PHE A 189 6.55 3.20 -3.30
N GLN A 190 5.80 3.37 -4.41
CA GLN A 190 6.28 2.98 -5.74
C GLN A 190 7.57 3.69 -6.14
N GLU A 191 7.70 4.99 -5.85
CA GLU A 191 8.91 5.76 -6.13
C GLU A 191 10.13 5.22 -5.35
N ALA A 192 9.95 4.86 -4.08
CA ALA A 192 11.01 4.21 -3.31
C ALA A 192 11.43 2.88 -3.94
N MET A 193 10.45 2.03 -4.30
CA MET A 193 10.68 0.69 -4.85
C MET A 193 11.33 0.69 -6.25
N GLN A 194 11.27 1.80 -7.00
CA GLN A 194 11.97 1.93 -8.29
C GLN A 194 13.50 1.80 -8.18
N LYS A 195 14.07 1.92 -6.98
CA LYS A 195 15.50 1.76 -6.71
C LYS A 195 15.94 0.30 -6.56
N LEU A 196 15.01 -0.66 -6.55
CA LEU A 196 15.34 -2.09 -6.52
C LEU A 196 15.92 -2.56 -7.85
N ASN A 197 16.92 -3.43 -7.75
CA ASN A 197 17.55 -4.12 -8.88
C ASN A 197 16.86 -5.44 -9.23
N CYS A 198 15.93 -5.92 -8.38
CA CYS A 198 15.11 -7.10 -8.62
C CYS A 198 13.61 -6.74 -8.59
N PRO A 199 12.73 -7.54 -9.21
CA PRO A 199 11.28 -7.38 -9.07
C PRO A 199 10.81 -7.49 -7.63
N TYR A 200 9.65 -6.90 -7.34
CA TYR A 200 8.96 -7.05 -6.07
C TYR A 200 7.47 -7.41 -6.24
N TYR A 201 6.98 -8.27 -5.35
CA TYR A 201 5.60 -8.74 -5.32
C TYR A 201 4.97 -8.38 -3.98
N THR A 202 3.69 -8.05 -3.98
CA THR A 202 3.02 -7.52 -2.80
C THR A 202 1.71 -8.22 -2.52
N ILE A 203 1.27 -8.15 -1.27
CA ILE A 203 -0.10 -8.37 -0.79
C ILE A 203 -0.53 -7.16 0.03
N PRO A 204 -1.84 -6.86 0.18
CA PRO A 204 -2.30 -5.81 1.06
C PRO A 204 -2.34 -6.26 2.53
N GLY A 205 -2.00 -5.34 3.43
CA GLY A 205 -2.23 -5.42 4.87
C GLY A 205 -3.41 -4.58 5.34
N ASN A 206 -3.66 -4.55 6.64
CA ASN A 206 -4.84 -3.86 7.19
C ASN A 206 -4.72 -2.33 7.13
N HIS A 207 -3.51 -1.77 7.00
CA HIS A 207 -3.32 -0.34 6.75
C HIS A 207 -3.55 0.02 5.27
N ASP A 208 -3.17 -0.87 4.36
CA ASP A 208 -3.25 -0.67 2.91
C ASP A 208 -4.69 -0.49 2.38
N VAL A 209 -5.68 -1.05 3.10
CA VAL A 209 -7.08 -1.09 2.68
C VAL A 209 -7.98 -0.04 3.35
N LYS A 210 -7.40 0.85 4.15
CA LYS A 210 -8.15 1.95 4.76
C LYS A 210 -8.69 2.92 3.71
N GLY A 211 -9.88 3.46 3.92
CA GLY A 211 -10.54 4.35 2.96
C GLY A 211 -10.71 3.69 1.58
N ASN A 212 -10.22 4.36 0.54
CA ASN A 212 -10.19 3.83 -0.83
C ASN A 212 -8.87 3.07 -1.15
N GLY A 213 -8.08 2.73 -0.13
CA GLY A 213 -6.74 2.18 -0.29
C GLY A 213 -6.67 0.91 -1.14
N ILE A 214 -7.68 0.04 -1.05
CA ILE A 214 -7.75 -1.17 -1.88
C ILE A 214 -7.88 -0.86 -3.38
N ASP A 215 -8.52 0.23 -3.76
CA ASP A 215 -8.64 0.64 -5.16
C ASP A 215 -7.32 1.17 -5.69
N TYR A 216 -6.57 1.92 -4.86
CA TYR A 216 -5.22 2.35 -5.20
C TYR A 216 -4.24 1.16 -5.28
N TYR A 217 -4.34 0.20 -4.36
CA TYR A 217 -3.58 -1.05 -4.43
C TYR A 217 -3.80 -1.78 -5.76
N ARG A 218 -5.07 -2.01 -6.15
CA ARG A 218 -5.43 -2.66 -7.43
C ARG A 218 -4.97 -1.87 -8.64
N LYS A 219 -5.02 -0.54 -8.55
CA LYS A 219 -4.60 0.38 -9.61
C LYS A 219 -3.09 0.35 -9.83
N TYR A 220 -2.29 0.24 -8.77
CA TYR A 220 -0.84 0.46 -8.85
C TYR A 220 0.01 -0.81 -8.73
N LEU A 221 -0.44 -1.81 -7.98
CA LEU A 221 0.43 -2.91 -7.55
C LEU A 221 0.04 -4.26 -8.13
N GLY A 222 -1.22 -4.68 -7.96
CA GLY A 222 -1.66 -6.01 -8.39
C GLY A 222 -3.03 -6.42 -7.89
N PRO A 223 -3.45 -7.66 -8.19
CA PRO A 223 -4.60 -8.29 -7.53
C PRO A 223 -4.32 -8.50 -6.04
N GLU A 224 -5.39 -8.61 -5.24
CA GLU A 224 -5.30 -8.74 -3.78
C GLU A 224 -4.72 -10.06 -3.30
N TYR A 225 -4.98 -11.12 -4.05
CA TYR A 225 -4.39 -12.43 -3.86
C TYR A 225 -4.17 -13.10 -5.21
N TYR A 226 -3.11 -13.88 -5.33
CA TYR A 226 -2.67 -14.52 -6.57
C TYR A 226 -1.63 -15.60 -6.27
N SER A 227 -1.24 -16.33 -7.30
CA SER A 227 -0.15 -17.31 -7.21
C SER A 227 0.71 -17.28 -8.45
N PHE A 228 1.98 -17.60 -8.29
CA PHE A 228 2.89 -17.86 -9.40
C PHE A 228 3.80 -19.04 -9.11
N VAL A 229 4.43 -19.54 -10.16
CA VAL A 229 5.50 -20.54 -10.06
C VAL A 229 6.82 -19.84 -10.36
N TYR A 230 7.85 -20.17 -9.59
CA TYR A 230 9.20 -19.72 -9.85
C TYR A 230 10.16 -20.86 -9.53
N ARG A 231 10.99 -21.25 -10.50
CA ARG A 231 12.03 -22.27 -10.31
C ARG A 231 11.52 -23.57 -9.69
N GLY A 232 10.36 -24.02 -10.17
CA GLY A 232 9.72 -25.25 -9.71
C GLY A 232 9.15 -25.19 -8.29
N SER A 233 9.03 -23.99 -7.70
CA SER A 233 8.33 -23.76 -6.42
C SER A 233 7.09 -22.90 -6.62
N ARG A 234 6.09 -23.08 -5.77
CA ARG A 234 4.78 -22.42 -5.87
C ARG A 234 4.67 -21.33 -4.81
N PHE A 235 4.26 -20.14 -5.21
CA PHE A 235 4.12 -18.98 -4.34
C PHE A 235 2.64 -18.60 -4.28
N PHE A 236 2.12 -18.50 -3.06
CA PHE A 236 0.73 -18.11 -2.80
C PHE A 236 0.72 -16.82 -1.99
N LEU A 237 0.26 -15.75 -2.63
CA LEU A 237 0.14 -14.42 -2.04
C LEU A 237 -1.33 -14.22 -1.71
N LEU A 238 -1.65 -14.21 -0.42
CA LEU A 238 -3.02 -14.25 0.11
C LEU A 238 -3.39 -12.92 0.76
N ASN A 239 -4.65 -12.53 0.61
CA ASN A 239 -5.21 -11.34 1.24
C ASN A 239 -5.74 -11.69 2.64
N SER A 240 -5.15 -11.08 3.67
CA SER A 240 -5.64 -11.11 5.05
C SER A 240 -5.87 -9.73 5.66
N SER A 241 -5.95 -8.68 4.83
CA SER A 241 -6.08 -7.28 5.23
C SER A 241 -7.31 -6.98 6.09
N SER A 242 -8.34 -7.83 6.00
CA SER A 242 -9.55 -7.78 6.83
C SER A 242 -9.41 -8.50 8.16
N MET A 243 -8.18 -8.68 8.65
CA MET A 243 -7.84 -9.35 9.90
C MET A 243 -8.25 -10.83 9.95
N GLY A 244 -8.19 -11.51 8.82
CA GLY A 244 -8.62 -12.91 8.67
C GLY A 244 -8.65 -13.34 7.21
N MET A 245 -9.13 -14.54 6.94
CA MET A 245 -9.29 -15.07 5.58
C MET A 245 -10.63 -15.78 5.46
N ASP A 246 -11.44 -15.34 4.49
CA ASP A 246 -12.76 -15.90 4.27
C ASP A 246 -12.72 -17.31 3.66
N ALA A 247 -13.89 -17.96 3.65
CA ALA A 247 -14.04 -19.32 3.15
C ALA A 247 -13.84 -19.43 1.63
N GLU A 248 -14.08 -18.37 0.86
CA GLU A 248 -13.91 -18.38 -0.60
C GLU A 248 -12.43 -18.45 -0.95
N GLN A 249 -11.61 -17.60 -0.33
CA GLN A 249 -10.17 -17.59 -0.52
C GLN A 249 -9.51 -18.86 0.04
N LEU A 250 -9.99 -19.38 1.18
CA LEU A 250 -9.52 -20.66 1.72
C LEU A 250 -9.81 -21.82 0.75
N ALA A 251 -11.01 -21.85 0.14
CA ALA A 251 -11.36 -22.85 -0.87
C ALA A 251 -10.52 -22.71 -2.14
N TRP A 252 -10.25 -21.46 -2.58
CA TRP A 252 -9.33 -21.19 -3.68
C TRP A 252 -7.94 -21.74 -3.40
N LEU A 253 -7.38 -21.47 -2.22
CA LEU A 253 -6.07 -22.00 -1.81
C LEU A 253 -6.07 -23.52 -1.78
N GLN A 254 -7.14 -24.14 -1.24
CA GLN A 254 -7.27 -25.59 -1.20
C GLN A 254 -7.24 -26.21 -2.61
N GLU A 255 -7.99 -25.65 -3.56
CA GLU A 255 -7.98 -26.13 -4.95
C GLU A 255 -6.62 -25.93 -5.59
N LYS A 256 -5.98 -24.77 -5.37
CA LYS A 256 -4.64 -24.51 -5.88
C LYS A 256 -3.63 -25.50 -5.33
N LEU A 257 -3.59 -25.77 -4.03
CA LEU A 257 -2.65 -26.73 -3.46
C LEU A 257 -2.78 -28.14 -4.07
N LYS A 258 -3.96 -28.54 -4.56
CA LYS A 258 -4.17 -29.83 -5.25
C LYS A 258 -3.58 -29.89 -6.67
N GLU A 259 -3.31 -28.75 -7.31
CA GLU A 259 -2.82 -28.71 -8.69
C GLU A 259 -1.38 -29.23 -8.86
N GLY A 260 -0.62 -29.44 -7.77
CA GLY A 260 0.75 -29.92 -7.86
C GLY A 260 1.44 -30.13 -6.51
N GLU A 261 2.40 -31.06 -6.49
CA GLU A 261 3.15 -31.49 -5.30
C GLU A 261 4.45 -30.70 -5.08
N GLN A 262 4.76 -29.73 -5.96
CA GLN A 262 5.94 -28.91 -5.83
C GLN A 262 5.91 -28.10 -4.52
N PRO A 263 7.06 -27.85 -3.88
CA PRO A 263 7.14 -27.06 -2.65
C PRO A 263 6.39 -25.74 -2.76
N ALA A 264 5.57 -25.44 -1.75
CA ALA A 264 4.73 -24.26 -1.70
C ALA A 264 5.14 -23.31 -0.56
N TYR A 265 5.12 -22.02 -0.83
CA TYR A 265 5.37 -20.94 0.13
C TYR A 265 4.17 -20.00 0.15
N ILE A 266 3.65 -19.74 1.35
CA ILE A 266 2.46 -18.92 1.56
C ILE A 266 2.87 -17.59 2.19
N PHE A 267 2.29 -16.51 1.69
CA PHE A 267 2.50 -15.14 2.14
C PHE A 267 1.15 -14.54 2.48
N LEU A 268 0.98 -14.03 3.69
CA LEU A 268 -0.22 -13.36 4.15
C LEU A 268 0.16 -12.28 5.17
N HIS A 269 -0.52 -11.14 5.21
CA HIS A 269 -0.14 -10.06 6.12
C HIS A 269 -0.37 -10.41 7.60
N VAL A 270 -1.63 -10.69 7.98
CA VAL A 270 -2.00 -10.98 9.37
C VAL A 270 -1.71 -12.46 9.65
N PRO A 271 -0.98 -12.81 10.72
CA PRO A 271 -0.70 -14.21 11.02
C PRO A 271 -1.93 -14.94 11.56
N PRO A 272 -2.01 -16.28 11.38
CA PRO A 272 -3.08 -17.08 11.97
C PRO A 272 -2.91 -17.26 13.49
N VAL A 273 -1.71 -17.02 14.04
CA VAL A 273 -1.40 -17.10 15.47
C VAL A 273 -0.41 -16.00 15.87
N ASP A 274 -0.54 -15.47 17.08
CA ASP A 274 0.48 -14.59 17.67
C ASP A 274 1.46 -15.45 18.50
N PRO A 275 2.74 -15.57 18.08
CA PRO A 275 3.71 -16.41 18.78
C PRO A 275 4.08 -15.88 20.18
N ARG A 276 3.67 -14.66 20.53
CA ARG A 276 3.88 -14.07 21.87
C ARG A 276 2.78 -14.45 22.86
N GLY A 277 1.72 -15.12 22.39
CA GLY A 277 0.55 -15.50 23.20
C GLY A 277 -0.50 -14.39 23.36
N GLY A 278 -0.46 -13.36 22.52
CA GLY A 278 -1.46 -12.28 22.46
C GLY A 278 -2.62 -12.56 21.49
N ASP A 279 -3.48 -11.56 21.30
CA ASP A 279 -4.63 -11.56 20.37
C ASP A 279 -4.34 -10.78 19.07
N HIS A 280 -3.07 -10.60 18.71
CA HIS A 280 -2.63 -9.82 17.56
C HIS A 280 -2.45 -10.68 16.29
N ALA A 281 -3.50 -11.41 15.93
CA ALA A 281 -3.55 -12.35 14.83
C ALA A 281 -4.93 -12.29 14.14
N PHE A 282 -5.29 -13.31 13.36
CA PHE A 282 -6.65 -13.47 12.84
C PHE A 282 -7.70 -13.27 13.94
N LEU A 283 -8.72 -12.45 13.67
CA LEU A 283 -9.79 -12.15 14.65
C LEU A 283 -10.69 -13.37 14.91
N ASP A 284 -10.89 -14.20 13.89
CA ASP A 284 -11.71 -15.40 13.97
C ASP A 284 -10.81 -16.64 14.12
N SER A 285 -10.88 -17.27 15.30
CA SER A 285 -10.09 -18.46 15.60
C SER A 285 -10.48 -19.67 14.74
N ASP A 286 -11.72 -19.76 14.25
CA ASP A 286 -12.15 -20.86 13.39
C ASP A 286 -11.55 -20.70 11.99
N GLN A 287 -11.48 -19.47 11.48
CA GLN A 287 -10.75 -19.16 10.23
C GLN A 287 -9.27 -19.51 10.37
N ALA A 288 -8.63 -19.08 11.47
CA ALA A 288 -7.23 -19.39 11.74
C ALA A 288 -6.99 -20.91 11.79
N GLN A 289 -7.83 -21.63 12.52
CA GLN A 289 -7.71 -23.07 12.67
C GLN A 289 -7.97 -23.82 11.36
N ALA A 290 -8.91 -23.35 10.54
CA ALA A 290 -9.19 -23.93 9.22
C ALA A 290 -8.01 -23.73 8.26
N PHE A 291 -7.40 -22.55 8.25
CA PHE A 291 -6.18 -22.28 7.50
C PHE A 291 -5.04 -23.19 7.94
N ILE A 292 -4.75 -23.24 9.25
CA ILE A 292 -3.68 -24.09 9.81
C ILE A 292 -3.88 -25.56 9.42
N LYS A 293 -5.09 -26.09 9.56
CA LYS A 293 -5.42 -27.47 9.19
C LYS A 293 -5.17 -27.75 7.71
N LEU A 294 -5.49 -26.79 6.83
CA LEU A 294 -5.28 -26.93 5.39
C LEU A 294 -3.77 -26.98 5.07
N VAL A 295 -3.00 -26.01 5.57
CA VAL A 295 -1.59 -25.84 5.20
C VAL A 295 -0.67 -26.86 5.87
N ALA A 296 -1.03 -27.36 7.05
CA ALA A 296 -0.27 -28.39 7.77
C ALA A 296 -0.80 -29.81 7.55
N ALA A 297 -1.74 -30.01 6.62
CA ALA A 297 -2.21 -31.36 6.30
C ALA A 297 -1.03 -32.26 5.85
N PRO A 298 -1.01 -33.57 6.19
CA PRO A 298 0.11 -34.45 5.82
C PRO A 298 0.41 -34.53 4.31
N THR A 299 -0.58 -34.25 3.47
CA THR A 299 -0.45 -34.20 1.99
C THR A 299 -0.11 -32.80 1.47
N SER A 300 0.01 -31.81 2.35
CA SER A 300 0.27 -30.42 1.97
C SER A 300 1.71 -30.26 1.50
N PRO A 301 1.94 -29.63 0.33
CA PRO A 301 3.29 -29.32 -0.14
C PRO A 301 3.89 -28.06 0.53
N VAL A 302 3.15 -27.40 1.43
CA VAL A 302 3.57 -26.14 2.06
C VAL A 302 4.80 -26.36 2.93
N LYS A 303 5.83 -25.54 2.70
CA LYS A 303 7.11 -25.58 3.42
C LYS A 303 7.34 -24.36 4.31
N GLY A 304 6.76 -23.21 3.96
CA GLY A 304 6.89 -21.99 4.74
C GLY A 304 5.67 -21.09 4.64
N ILE A 305 5.34 -20.45 5.75
CA ILE A 305 4.31 -19.41 5.89
C ILE A 305 5.01 -18.14 6.37
N PHE A 306 4.85 -17.05 5.62
CA PHE A 306 5.50 -15.77 5.85
C PHE A 306 4.46 -14.68 6.09
N THR A 307 4.63 -13.92 7.17
CA THR A 307 3.69 -12.87 7.57
C THR A 307 4.35 -11.58 8.02
N GLY A 308 3.55 -10.52 8.11
CA GLY A 308 3.90 -9.24 8.72
C GLY A 308 3.07 -9.01 9.97
N HIS A 309 2.52 -7.80 10.11
CA HIS A 309 1.55 -7.33 11.12
C HIS A 309 2.10 -7.23 12.54
N ILE A 310 2.81 -8.26 12.99
CA ILE A 310 3.53 -8.23 14.26
C ILE A 310 4.92 -7.66 13.98
N HIS A 311 5.17 -6.42 14.40
CA HIS A 311 6.36 -5.65 14.02
C HIS A 311 7.65 -6.15 14.68
N MET A 312 8.11 -7.32 14.27
CA MET A 312 9.32 -8.02 14.74
C MET A 312 9.73 -9.08 13.72
N PHE A 313 10.94 -9.62 13.90
CA PHE A 313 11.34 -10.89 13.32
C PHE A 313 10.94 -12.04 14.24
N TYR A 314 10.32 -13.08 13.70
CA TYR A 314 10.11 -14.35 14.39
C TYR A 314 10.33 -15.50 13.43
N GLN A 315 10.91 -16.59 13.92
CA GLN A 315 10.99 -17.85 13.20
C GLN A 315 10.65 -19.00 14.14
N GLY A 316 9.71 -19.84 13.72
CA GLY A 316 9.24 -21.00 14.46
C GLY A 316 8.51 -21.97 13.53
N GLN A 317 7.60 -22.76 14.09
CA GLN A 317 6.80 -23.72 13.32
C GLN A 317 5.35 -23.72 13.77
N ILE A 318 4.44 -23.94 12.83
CA ILE A 318 3.03 -24.24 13.08
C ILE A 318 2.77 -25.65 12.55
N GLU A 319 2.50 -26.60 13.45
CA GLU A 319 2.17 -27.99 13.09
C GLU A 319 3.20 -28.62 12.12
N GLY A 320 4.49 -28.28 12.30
CA GLY A 320 5.61 -28.77 11.49
C GLY A 320 5.89 -28.00 10.19
N VAL A 321 5.14 -26.97 9.87
CA VAL A 321 5.40 -26.04 8.75
C VAL A 321 6.19 -24.84 9.27
N ASP A 322 7.25 -24.42 8.57
CA ASP A 322 8.02 -23.24 8.98
C ASP A 322 7.13 -21.99 8.97
N PHE A 323 7.24 -21.21 10.04
CA PHE A 323 6.44 -20.01 10.23
C PHE A 323 7.36 -18.84 10.56
N VAL A 324 7.31 -17.82 9.71
CA VAL A 324 8.19 -16.65 9.76
C VAL A 324 7.34 -15.39 9.81
N ILE A 325 7.66 -14.51 10.77
CA ILE A 325 7.16 -13.15 10.79
C ILE A 325 8.32 -12.24 10.43
N SER A 326 8.11 -11.36 9.45
CA SER A 326 9.10 -10.41 8.95
C SER A 326 8.57 -8.98 8.96
N GLY A 327 7.98 -8.53 10.08
CA GLY A 327 7.31 -7.22 10.19
C GLY A 327 8.22 -6.04 10.55
N GLY A 328 9.49 -6.09 10.16
CA GLY A 328 10.49 -5.08 10.50
C GLY A 328 10.81 -4.08 9.39
N GLY A 329 9.86 -3.79 8.49
CA GLY A 329 10.11 -3.00 7.28
C GLY A 329 10.22 -1.48 7.50
N GLY A 330 9.64 -0.96 8.58
CA GLY A 330 9.65 0.48 8.86
C GLY A 330 8.77 0.90 10.04
N ALA A 331 7.73 0.14 10.36
CA ALA A 331 6.82 0.45 11.45
C ALA A 331 7.48 0.38 12.84
N SER A 332 6.83 0.97 13.85
CA SER A 332 7.33 0.92 15.24
C SER A 332 7.34 -0.53 15.75
N LEU A 333 8.48 -0.98 16.26
CA LEU A 333 8.71 -2.38 16.64
C LEU A 333 7.93 -2.76 17.91
N TYR A 334 7.46 -4.01 17.97
CA TYR A 334 6.63 -4.54 19.08
C TYR A 334 7.38 -5.40 20.09
N ALA A 335 8.69 -5.53 19.92
CA ALA A 335 9.55 -6.36 20.74
C ALA A 335 10.87 -5.65 21.04
N SER A 336 11.60 -6.13 22.04
CA SER A 336 13.00 -5.75 22.26
C SER A 336 13.90 -6.44 21.24
N ALA A 337 15.12 -5.91 21.04
CA ALA A 337 16.04 -6.43 20.02
C ALA A 337 16.42 -7.92 20.23
N ASP A 338 16.50 -8.40 21.47
CA ASP A 338 16.74 -9.81 21.80
C ASP A 338 15.53 -10.73 21.52
N GLN A 339 14.35 -10.13 21.38
CA GLN A 339 13.10 -10.80 21.04
C GLN A 339 12.70 -10.58 19.57
N GLY A 340 13.63 -10.17 18.70
CA GLY A 340 13.34 -9.95 17.27
C GLY A 340 12.88 -8.53 16.91
N GLY A 341 12.84 -7.62 17.88
CA GLY A 341 12.48 -6.21 17.67
C GLY A 341 13.62 -5.40 17.06
N TYR A 342 13.83 -5.56 15.76
CA TYR A 342 14.77 -4.76 14.98
C TYR A 342 14.28 -4.66 13.53
N TYR A 343 14.71 -3.61 12.83
CA TYR A 343 14.42 -3.46 11.40
C TYR A 343 15.21 -4.50 10.60
N HIS A 344 14.57 -5.12 9.61
CA HIS A 344 15.18 -6.18 8.81
C HIS A 344 14.39 -6.46 7.52
N PHE A 345 15.00 -7.24 6.64
CA PHE A 345 14.30 -8.13 5.73
C PHE A 345 14.77 -9.56 5.99
N ALA A 346 13.93 -10.56 5.70
CA ALA A 346 14.32 -11.97 5.80
C ALA A 346 14.81 -12.46 4.43
N LEU A 347 16.08 -12.87 4.33
CA LEU A 347 16.62 -13.53 3.15
C LEU A 347 16.33 -15.03 3.22
N CYS A 348 15.57 -15.52 2.25
CA CYS A 348 15.09 -16.89 2.17
C CYS A 348 15.82 -17.63 1.05
N ARG A 349 16.65 -18.61 1.40
CA ARG A 349 17.35 -19.47 0.43
C ARG A 349 16.59 -20.79 0.29
N VAL A 350 16.17 -21.09 -0.93
CA VAL A 350 15.49 -22.34 -1.27
C VAL A 350 16.44 -23.25 -2.02
N ALA A 351 16.72 -24.41 -1.44
CA ALA A 351 17.56 -25.43 -2.00
C ALA A 351 16.91 -26.82 -1.86
N THR A 352 17.55 -27.83 -2.43
CA THR A 352 17.03 -29.21 -2.45
C THR A 352 16.92 -29.85 -1.06
N ASP A 353 17.67 -29.33 -0.08
CA ASP A 353 17.69 -29.76 1.32
C ASP A 353 16.69 -28.98 2.21
N GLY A 354 16.09 -27.89 1.71
CA GLY A 354 15.01 -27.17 2.39
C GLY A 354 15.03 -25.66 2.21
N LEU A 355 14.26 -24.99 3.06
CA LEU A 355 14.19 -23.55 3.20
C LEU A 355 15.11 -23.11 4.34
N GLN A 356 16.00 -22.16 4.07
CA GLN A 356 16.80 -21.47 5.09
C GLN A 356 16.37 -20.00 5.12
N VAL A 357 16.17 -19.45 6.31
CA VAL A 357 15.71 -18.07 6.52
C VAL A 357 16.67 -17.36 7.46
N GLU A 358 17.24 -16.26 7.01
CA GLU A 358 18.19 -15.44 7.79
C GLU A 358 17.71 -13.99 7.79
N PRO A 359 17.53 -13.35 8.96
CA PRO A 359 17.19 -11.93 9.02
C PRO A 359 18.43 -11.06 8.78
N GLU A 360 18.39 -10.23 7.75
CA GLU A 360 19.38 -9.18 7.49
C GLU A 360 18.97 -7.91 8.24
N LYS A 361 19.69 -7.61 9.33
CA LYS A 361 19.37 -6.50 10.23
C LYS A 361 19.75 -5.17 9.60
N ILE A 362 18.85 -4.19 9.72
CA ILE A 362 19.03 -2.84 9.19
C ILE A 362 19.22 -1.87 10.33
N GLU A 363 20.31 -1.11 10.27
CA GLU A 363 20.50 0.05 11.11
C GLU A 363 19.62 1.18 10.58
N ALA A 364 18.55 1.51 11.32
CA ALA A 364 17.67 2.59 10.95
C ALA A 364 18.42 3.92 10.98
N PRO A 365 18.22 4.80 9.98
CA PRO A 365 18.73 6.16 10.05
C PRO A 365 18.28 6.86 11.34
N ALA A 366 19.14 7.72 11.88
CA ALA A 366 18.78 8.52 13.04
C ALA A 366 17.55 9.38 12.73
N ARG A 367 16.64 9.50 13.69
CA ARG A 367 15.52 10.43 13.58
C ARG A 367 16.05 11.84 13.81
N SER A 368 15.68 12.77 12.93
CA SER A 368 15.87 14.18 13.23
C SER A 368 14.94 14.55 14.40
N ASP A 369 15.48 15.25 15.38
CA ASP A 369 14.75 15.92 16.45
C ASP A 369 14.33 17.35 16.04
N GLU A 370 14.60 17.74 14.80
CA GLU A 370 14.19 19.02 14.24
C GLU A 370 12.77 18.96 13.65
N LEU A 371 11.99 20.01 13.89
CA LEU A 371 10.72 20.25 13.24
C LEU A 371 10.87 21.34 12.17
N VAL A 372 10.42 21.07 10.95
CA VAL A 372 10.31 22.08 9.90
C VAL A 372 8.92 22.70 9.93
N VAL A 373 8.84 24.03 9.94
CA VAL A 373 7.59 24.78 9.80
C VAL A 373 7.71 25.67 8.56
N ASN A 374 6.80 25.51 7.61
CA ASN A 374 6.74 26.26 6.36
C ASN A 374 5.52 27.19 6.37
N GLY A 375 5.68 28.41 5.87
CA GLY A 375 4.55 29.33 5.73
C GLY A 375 4.87 30.60 4.94
N LYS A 376 3.97 31.58 5.02
CA LYS A 376 3.99 32.82 4.22
C LYS A 376 5.28 33.63 4.35
N LYS A 377 5.96 33.56 5.50
CA LYS A 377 7.23 34.27 5.77
C LYS A 377 8.49 33.42 5.54
N GLY A 378 8.34 32.24 4.94
CA GLY A 378 9.43 31.30 4.69
C GLY A 378 9.45 30.15 5.70
N ASP A 379 10.60 29.50 5.78
CA ASP A 379 10.78 28.26 6.52
C ASP A 379 11.53 28.50 7.83
N VAL A 380 11.08 27.85 8.90
CA VAL A 380 11.78 27.82 10.19
C VAL A 380 12.06 26.36 10.54
N ILE A 381 13.28 26.09 10.96
CA ILE A 381 13.70 24.79 11.51
C ILE A 381 13.87 24.98 13.00
N LEU A 382 13.19 24.16 13.80
CA LEU A 382 13.22 24.23 15.26
C LEU A 382 13.88 22.98 15.83
N SER A 383 14.93 23.17 16.62
CA SER A 383 15.53 22.09 17.39
C SER A 383 14.65 21.67 18.58
N GLN A 384 14.87 20.48 19.12
CA GLN A 384 14.22 20.03 20.35
C GLN A 384 14.39 21.04 21.49
N SER A 385 15.59 21.61 21.65
CA SER A 385 15.88 22.60 22.70
C SER A 385 15.09 23.90 22.57
N GLU A 386 14.66 24.25 21.36
CA GLU A 386 13.81 25.41 21.09
C GLU A 386 12.34 25.07 21.33
N LEU A 387 11.91 23.88 20.89
CA LEU A 387 10.57 23.37 21.18
C LEU A 387 10.33 23.23 22.68
N ASP A 388 11.31 22.77 23.44
CA ASP A 388 11.25 22.68 24.91
C ASP A 388 10.98 24.04 25.57
N LYS A 389 11.59 25.12 25.06
CA LYS A 389 11.35 26.48 25.58
C LYS A 389 9.96 26.99 25.23
N MET A 390 9.33 26.44 24.19
CA MET A 390 8.00 26.80 23.72
C MET A 390 6.89 25.91 24.31
N ALA A 391 7.24 24.78 24.93
CA ALA A 391 6.26 23.85 25.45
C ALA A 391 5.63 24.36 26.75
N VAL A 392 4.44 24.94 26.61
CA VAL A 392 3.68 25.59 27.68
C VAL A 392 2.43 24.81 28.08
N LEU A 393 2.11 23.72 27.37
CA LEU A 393 0.98 22.86 27.68
C LEU A 393 1.47 21.57 28.34
N GLU A 394 0.73 21.12 29.34
CA GLU A 394 0.89 19.82 29.99
C GLU A 394 -0.49 19.27 30.36
N GLY A 395 -0.75 17.98 30.10
CA GLY A 395 -2.03 17.36 30.41
C GLY A 395 -2.01 15.84 30.29
N GLU A 396 -2.85 15.16 31.09
CA GLU A 396 -3.15 13.75 30.91
C GLU A 396 -4.21 13.62 29.81
N LEU A 397 -3.84 13.02 28.68
CA LEU A 397 -4.69 12.95 27.51
C LEU A 397 -4.95 11.50 27.08
N ALA A 398 -6.03 11.27 26.35
CA ALA A 398 -6.32 10.04 25.62
C ALA A 398 -7.14 10.33 24.35
N PHE A 399 -7.17 9.38 23.41
CA PHE A 399 -7.99 9.48 22.21
C PHE A 399 -8.63 8.15 21.82
N GLU A 400 -9.72 8.20 21.06
CA GLU A 400 -10.45 7.02 20.63
C GLU A 400 -10.04 6.54 19.23
N ASN A 401 -9.86 5.24 19.04
CA ASN A 401 -9.64 4.65 17.72
C ASN A 401 -10.97 4.36 16.98
N GLN A 402 -10.91 3.93 15.72
CA GLN A 402 -12.10 3.62 14.90
C GLN A 402 -13.03 2.54 15.51
N PHE A 403 -12.52 1.74 16.45
CA PHE A 403 -13.24 0.63 17.08
C PHE A 403 -13.80 1.00 18.46
N GLY A 404 -13.73 2.28 18.85
CA GLY A 404 -14.22 2.76 20.15
C GLY A 404 -13.29 2.48 21.32
N ASN A 405 -12.01 2.15 21.07
CA ASN A 405 -11.05 1.90 22.14
C ASN A 405 -10.20 3.13 22.41
N PHE A 406 -10.05 3.49 23.68
CA PHE A 406 -9.14 4.54 24.10
C PHE A 406 -7.67 4.09 23.99
N LYS A 407 -6.85 4.96 23.41
CA LYS A 407 -5.42 4.79 23.15
C LYS A 407 -4.68 6.07 23.52
N GLY A 408 -3.35 5.99 23.58
CA GLY A 408 -2.48 7.13 23.89
C GLY A 408 -2.68 7.71 25.28
N LYS A 409 -3.25 6.95 26.23
CA LYS A 409 -3.45 7.47 27.58
C LYS A 409 -2.10 7.80 28.23
N GLY A 410 -1.89 9.03 28.68
CA GLY A 410 -0.70 9.42 29.44
C GLY A 410 -0.52 10.93 29.52
N VAL A 411 0.57 11.36 30.15
CA VAL A 411 0.90 12.77 30.32
C VAL A 411 1.70 13.24 29.12
N TYR A 412 1.24 14.33 28.50
CA TYR A 412 1.88 14.97 27.36
C TYR A 412 2.33 16.38 27.73
N ARG A 413 3.54 16.75 27.32
CA ARG A 413 4.02 18.13 27.33
C ARG A 413 4.20 18.62 25.89
N ALA A 414 3.65 19.80 25.57
CA ALA A 414 3.40 20.18 24.19
C ALA A 414 3.53 21.69 23.91
N VAL A 415 3.80 22.00 22.64
CA VAL A 415 3.82 23.35 22.07
C VAL A 415 2.51 23.61 21.31
N PRO A 416 1.78 24.71 21.57
CA PRO A 416 0.59 25.04 20.77
C PRO A 416 0.94 25.17 19.28
N ILE A 417 0.15 24.56 18.40
CA ILE A 417 0.40 24.62 16.94
C ILE A 417 0.31 26.07 16.45
N ARG A 418 -0.61 26.88 17.00
CA ARG A 418 -0.70 28.30 16.68
C ARG A 418 0.64 29.03 16.87
N ASP A 419 1.37 28.74 17.96
CA ASP A 419 2.63 29.42 18.27
C ASP A 419 3.75 29.02 17.28
N LEU A 420 3.68 27.80 16.75
CA LEU A 420 4.59 27.32 15.71
C LEU A 420 4.29 28.00 14.37
N VAL A 421 3.03 28.07 13.95
CA VAL A 421 2.66 28.69 12.66
C VAL A 421 2.82 30.22 12.68
N GLU A 422 2.65 30.89 13.82
CA GLU A 422 2.92 32.33 13.95
C GLU A 422 4.37 32.71 13.59
N LYS A 423 5.33 31.80 13.82
CA LYS A 423 6.74 32.01 13.43
C LYS A 423 6.93 32.17 11.92
N VAL A 424 6.03 31.58 11.13
CA VAL A 424 6.08 31.61 9.66
C VAL A 424 4.98 32.50 9.05
N GLY A 425 4.38 33.38 9.86
CA GLY A 425 3.40 34.37 9.40
C GLY A 425 1.95 34.06 9.74
N GLY A 426 1.69 33.02 10.56
CA GLY A 426 0.36 32.65 11.03
C GLY A 426 -0.52 32.04 9.93
N MET A 427 -1.77 31.80 10.26
CA MET A 427 -2.81 31.38 9.30
C MET A 427 -3.94 32.41 9.27
N GLU A 428 -4.67 32.47 8.16
CA GLU A 428 -5.91 33.24 8.01
C GLU A 428 -7.09 32.29 7.79
N PRO A 429 -8.34 32.71 8.09
CA PRO A 429 -9.52 31.88 7.82
C PRO A 429 -9.56 31.39 6.36
N GLY A 430 -9.71 30.08 6.18
CA GLY A 430 -9.66 29.41 4.88
C GLY A 430 -8.30 28.78 4.55
N ASP A 431 -7.21 29.21 5.18
CA ASP A 431 -5.93 28.51 5.09
C ASP A 431 -6.04 27.11 5.71
N THR A 432 -5.19 26.20 5.25
CA THR A 432 -5.09 24.85 5.80
C THR A 432 -3.69 24.59 6.32
N LEU A 433 -3.59 23.77 7.36
CA LEU A 433 -2.34 23.25 7.86
C LEU A 433 -2.17 21.82 7.38
N MET A 434 -1.14 21.61 6.56
CA MET A 434 -0.65 20.28 6.22
C MET A 434 0.32 19.81 7.30
N VAL A 435 0.05 18.67 7.92
CA VAL A 435 0.97 18.00 8.84
C VAL A 435 1.55 16.80 8.12
N TYR A 436 2.89 16.72 8.06
CA TYR A 436 3.61 15.59 7.48
C TYR A 436 4.37 14.83 8.54
N ALA A 437 4.23 13.52 8.51
CA ALA A 437 4.96 12.58 9.34
C ALA A 437 6.10 11.92 8.58
N LEU A 438 7.07 11.40 9.34
CA LEU A 438 8.25 10.70 8.84
C LEU A 438 7.90 9.47 7.98
N ASP A 439 6.71 8.93 8.16
CA ASP A 439 6.19 7.75 7.46
C ASP A 439 5.54 8.05 6.11
N GLY A 440 5.51 9.32 5.70
CA GLY A 440 4.77 9.78 4.53
C GLY A 440 3.27 9.99 4.80
N TYR A 441 2.77 9.65 6.00
CA TYR A 441 1.42 10.00 6.40
C TYR A 441 1.30 11.52 6.47
N SER A 442 0.17 12.04 6.00
CA SER A 442 -0.14 13.44 6.14
C SER A 442 -1.61 13.64 6.45
N GLN A 443 -1.89 14.71 7.16
CA GLN A 443 -3.25 15.11 7.50
C GLN A 443 -3.41 16.60 7.24
N ILE A 444 -4.57 16.94 6.70
CA ILE A 444 -5.01 18.32 6.55
C ILE A 444 -5.80 18.71 7.80
N PHE A 445 -5.51 19.90 8.30
CA PHE A 445 -6.23 20.56 9.39
C PHE A 445 -6.74 21.92 8.88
N ALA A 446 -7.98 22.26 9.18
CA ALA A 446 -8.51 23.57 8.82
C ALA A 446 -8.00 24.63 9.80
N TYR A 447 -8.11 25.90 9.41
CA TYR A 447 -7.86 27.04 10.29
C TYR A 447 -8.53 26.88 11.67
N GLU A 448 -9.78 26.41 11.69
CA GLU A 448 -10.57 26.20 12.91
C GLU A 448 -9.99 25.13 13.85
N ASN A 449 -9.21 24.18 13.33
CA ASN A 449 -8.53 23.22 14.19
C ASN A 449 -7.35 23.86 14.94
N VAL A 450 -6.64 24.80 14.31
CA VAL A 450 -5.52 25.52 14.91
C VAL A 450 -5.98 26.66 15.82
N TYR A 451 -7.10 27.30 15.47
CA TYR A 451 -7.75 28.39 16.22
C TYR A 451 -9.18 28.00 16.61
N PRO A 452 -9.38 27.04 17.54
CA PRO A 452 -10.68 26.47 17.87
C PRO A 452 -11.68 27.46 18.47
N GLU A 453 -11.21 28.56 19.05
CA GLU A 453 -12.04 29.65 19.56
C GLU A 453 -12.81 30.39 18.46
N SER A 454 -12.32 30.33 17.21
CA SER A 454 -12.94 31.02 16.07
C SER A 454 -14.34 30.51 15.74
N CYS A 455 -14.64 29.25 16.07
CA CYS A 455 -15.91 28.58 15.78
C CYS A 455 -16.50 27.84 17.00
N GLY A 456 -15.93 28.04 18.19
CA GLY A 456 -16.42 27.44 19.44
C GLY A 456 -16.04 25.97 19.63
N TRP A 457 -15.01 25.47 18.94
CA TRP A 457 -14.50 24.11 19.09
C TRP A 457 -13.64 23.90 20.34
N THR A 458 -13.26 24.98 21.04
CA THR A 458 -12.39 24.94 22.23
C THR A 458 -12.88 23.96 23.30
N LYS A 459 -14.19 23.84 23.51
CA LYS A 459 -14.73 22.92 24.53
C LYS A 459 -14.65 21.44 24.16
N ARG A 460 -14.59 21.13 22.86
CA ARG A 460 -14.64 19.77 22.32
C ARG A 460 -13.26 19.25 21.98
N GLN A 461 -12.50 20.04 21.23
CA GLN A 461 -11.16 19.68 20.82
C GLN A 461 -10.11 20.23 21.78
N GLY A 462 -10.34 21.41 22.37
CA GLY A 462 -9.29 22.15 23.06
C GLY A 462 -8.19 22.63 22.13
N GLU A 463 -7.06 23.01 22.74
CA GLU A 463 -5.86 23.46 22.01
C GLU A 463 -5.29 22.32 21.17
N MET A 464 -5.00 22.59 19.90
CA MET A 464 -4.23 21.69 19.03
C MET A 464 -2.74 21.97 19.26
N ALA A 465 -1.98 20.94 19.59
CA ALA A 465 -0.60 21.08 20.00
C ALA A 465 0.31 20.01 19.37
N LEU A 466 1.59 20.34 19.26
CA LEU A 466 2.65 19.39 19.00
C LEU A 466 3.20 18.89 20.35
N ALA A 467 2.83 17.69 20.74
CA ALA A 467 3.44 17.00 21.86
C ALA A 467 4.90 16.66 21.54
N ILE A 468 5.80 17.03 22.45
CA ILE A 468 7.25 16.82 22.34
C ILE A 468 7.79 15.83 23.37
N GLU A 469 6.95 15.45 24.32
CA GLU A 469 7.24 14.55 25.42
C GLU A 469 5.99 13.76 25.80
N TYR A 470 6.17 12.49 26.15
CA TYR A 470 5.12 11.59 26.62
C TYR A 470 5.63 10.75 27.79
N ASN A 471 4.96 10.83 28.94
CA ASN A 471 5.36 10.15 30.18
C ASN A 471 6.86 10.29 30.47
N ASP A 472 7.34 11.53 30.54
CA ASP A 472 8.75 11.91 30.78
C ASP A 472 9.76 11.40 29.73
N THR A 473 9.27 10.91 28.58
CA THR A 473 10.10 10.43 27.48
C THR A 473 10.04 11.41 26.31
N THR A 474 11.20 11.85 25.84
CA THR A 474 11.34 12.81 24.73
C THR A 474 11.82 12.12 23.46
N VAL A 475 11.77 12.81 22.31
CA VAL A 475 12.43 12.36 21.07
C VAL A 475 13.96 12.36 21.27
N PRO A 476 14.74 11.40 20.73
CA PRO A 476 14.33 10.27 19.89
C PRO A 476 13.88 9.00 20.66
N GLU A 477 14.00 8.96 21.98
CA GLU A 477 13.64 7.78 22.81
C GLU A 477 12.14 7.48 22.77
N TRP A 478 11.32 8.51 22.58
CA TRP A 478 9.90 8.37 22.38
C TRP A 478 9.62 7.84 20.96
N ASN A 479 9.27 6.55 20.87
CA ASN A 479 9.08 5.82 19.60
C ASN A 479 8.01 6.41 18.66
N ASP A 480 7.04 7.16 19.18
CA ASP A 480 6.02 7.84 18.38
C ASP A 480 6.49 9.21 17.88
N GLY A 481 7.68 9.68 18.25
CA GLY A 481 8.22 10.97 17.82
C GLY A 481 7.35 12.14 18.27
N TYR A 482 7.55 13.32 17.67
CA TYR A 482 6.61 14.43 17.87
C TYR A 482 5.22 14.06 17.39
N ARG A 483 4.19 14.45 18.14
CA ARG A 483 2.81 14.02 17.89
C ARG A 483 1.83 15.18 17.90
N ILE A 484 0.88 15.20 16.97
CA ILE A 484 -0.30 16.06 17.10
C ILE A 484 -1.16 15.52 18.24
N ALA A 485 -1.47 16.38 19.20
CA ALA A 485 -2.34 16.10 20.33
C ALA A 485 -3.39 17.21 20.47
N PHE A 486 -4.51 16.85 21.06
CA PHE A 486 -5.61 17.76 21.36
C PHE A 486 -5.81 17.80 22.87
N PHE A 487 -6.03 19.00 23.42
CA PHE A 487 -6.13 19.26 24.86
C PHE A 487 -7.56 19.67 25.28
N PRO A 488 -8.57 18.80 25.13
CA PRO A 488 -9.92 19.08 25.59
C PRO A 488 -9.99 19.14 27.12
N GLU A 489 -11.02 19.80 27.65
CA GLU A 489 -11.14 20.07 29.11
C GLU A 489 -11.22 18.78 29.95
N ASP A 490 -11.76 17.70 29.40
CA ASP A 490 -11.88 16.39 30.04
C ASP A 490 -10.69 15.46 29.76
N GLY A 491 -9.70 15.92 28.98
CA GLY A 491 -8.51 15.16 28.61
C GLY A 491 -8.77 14.06 27.57
N VAL A 492 -9.96 13.98 26.97
CA VAL A 492 -10.31 12.92 26.03
C VAL A 492 -10.74 13.51 24.69
N TYR A 493 -10.05 13.15 23.61
CA TYR A 493 -10.47 13.48 22.25
C TYR A 493 -11.09 12.23 21.59
N ASP A 494 -12.41 12.10 21.68
CA ASP A 494 -13.12 10.91 21.21
C ASP A 494 -13.65 11.05 19.77
N ASN A 495 -14.31 10.00 19.27
CA ASN A 495 -14.86 10.01 17.92
C ASN A 495 -15.99 11.04 17.74
N GLU A 496 -16.74 11.37 18.80
CA GLU A 496 -17.76 12.43 18.76
C GLU A 496 -17.08 13.79 18.59
N ASP A 497 -16.05 14.10 19.38
CA ASP A 497 -15.26 15.33 19.25
C ASP A 497 -14.67 15.45 17.86
N CYS A 498 -14.06 14.38 17.36
CA CYS A 498 -13.50 14.34 16.00
C CYS A 498 -14.57 14.61 14.93
N SER A 499 -15.75 14.00 15.06
CA SER A 499 -16.85 14.21 14.12
C SER A 499 -17.38 15.65 14.10
N LEU A 500 -17.37 16.32 15.26
CA LEU A 500 -17.87 17.67 15.42
C LEU A 500 -16.82 18.75 15.17
N THR A 501 -15.55 18.36 15.08
CA THR A 501 -14.39 19.26 14.87
C THR A 501 -13.59 18.92 13.62
N SER A 502 -14.23 18.28 12.64
CA SER A 502 -13.69 18.05 11.30
C SER A 502 -14.47 18.86 10.26
N ALA A 503 -13.77 19.57 9.38
CA ALA A 503 -14.39 20.22 8.22
C ALA A 503 -14.55 19.22 7.04
N PRO A 504 -15.45 19.46 6.08
CA PRO A 504 -15.58 18.61 4.91
C PRO A 504 -14.25 18.39 4.18
N GLY A 505 -13.99 17.16 3.74
CA GLY A 505 -12.75 16.82 3.03
C GLY A 505 -11.52 16.61 3.92
N GLN A 506 -11.67 16.62 5.24
CA GLN A 506 -10.60 16.30 6.18
C GLN A 506 -11.11 15.47 7.38
N GLY A 507 -10.17 14.93 8.17
CA GLY A 507 -10.46 14.30 9.46
C GLY A 507 -11.53 13.20 9.38
N TRP A 508 -12.56 13.34 10.22
CA TRP A 508 -13.70 12.41 10.30
C TRP A 508 -14.37 12.10 8.96
N HIS A 509 -14.39 13.08 8.04
CA HIS A 509 -15.04 12.94 6.74
C HIS A 509 -14.22 12.12 5.74
N LEU A 510 -12.93 11.88 6.01
CA LEU A 510 -12.08 10.96 5.25
C LEU A 510 -11.93 9.62 5.97
N TYR A 511 -11.75 9.65 7.28
CA TYR A 511 -11.56 8.48 8.11
C TYR A 511 -12.21 8.70 9.48
N GLN A 512 -13.21 7.88 9.80
CA GLN A 512 -14.05 8.00 11.00
C GLN A 512 -13.29 7.51 12.25
N SER A 513 -12.26 8.24 12.65
CA SER A 513 -11.49 7.98 13.87
C SER A 513 -10.83 9.25 14.40
N ALA A 514 -11.00 9.52 15.70
CA ALA A 514 -10.21 10.51 16.43
C ALA A 514 -8.71 10.21 16.34
N GLY A 515 -8.32 8.95 16.52
CA GLY A 515 -6.92 8.53 16.50
C GLY A 515 -6.16 8.83 15.21
N ALA A 516 -6.85 8.93 14.06
CA ALA A 516 -6.20 9.35 12.81
C ALA A 516 -5.81 10.85 12.81
N ARG A 517 -6.43 11.67 13.67
CA ARG A 517 -6.04 13.08 13.85
C ARG A 517 -4.78 13.23 14.71
N TRP A 518 -4.43 12.21 15.50
CA TRP A 518 -3.26 12.19 16.39
C TRP A 518 -1.99 11.72 15.66
N VAL A 519 -1.60 12.48 14.63
CA VAL A 519 -0.45 12.21 13.74
C VAL A 519 0.82 12.03 14.58
N ARG A 520 1.52 10.91 14.42
CA ARG A 520 2.79 10.59 15.08
C ARG A 520 3.97 10.87 14.16
N ASN A 521 5.18 10.93 14.71
CA ASN A 521 6.44 11.19 14.00
C ASN A 521 6.36 12.44 13.11
N VAL A 522 5.74 13.50 13.59
CA VAL A 522 5.59 14.76 12.86
C VAL A 522 6.97 15.36 12.61
N ILE A 523 7.29 15.57 11.33
CA ILE A 523 8.56 16.18 10.90
C ILE A 523 8.37 17.55 10.27
N ARG A 524 7.17 17.83 9.76
CA ARG A 524 6.91 19.08 9.05
C ARG A 524 5.47 19.56 9.20
N LEU A 525 5.34 20.87 9.39
CA LEU A 525 4.09 21.62 9.40
C LEU A 525 4.14 22.62 8.25
N GLU A 526 3.13 22.66 7.39
CA GLU A 526 3.08 23.57 6.25
C GLU A 526 1.75 24.29 6.21
N VAL A 527 1.79 25.62 6.33
CA VAL A 527 0.63 26.48 6.11
C VAL A 527 0.42 26.62 4.61
N VAL A 528 -0.68 26.06 4.12
CA VAL A 528 -1.12 26.18 2.72
C VAL A 528 -2.17 27.27 2.63
N PRO A 529 -1.87 28.41 2.00
CA PRO A 529 -2.83 29.49 1.84
C PRO A 529 -4.03 29.04 1.03
N CYS A 530 -5.22 29.54 1.37
CA CYS A 530 -6.38 29.38 0.51
C CYS A 530 -6.08 30.03 -0.85
N GLN A 531 -5.92 29.23 -1.91
CA GLN A 531 -5.92 29.79 -3.26
C GLN A 531 -7.35 30.23 -3.55
N ASN A 532 -7.54 31.51 -3.91
CA ASN A 532 -8.81 32.05 -4.37
C ASN A 532 -9.48 31.05 -5.32
N GLN A 533 -10.55 30.40 -4.85
CA GLN A 533 -11.50 29.79 -5.75
C GLN A 533 -12.21 30.95 -6.44
N ASP A 534 -11.68 31.34 -7.60
CA ASP A 534 -12.42 32.14 -8.59
C ASP A 534 -13.58 31.33 -9.17
#